data_AF-A0A7Y5XWI9-F1
#
_entry.id   AF-A0A7Y5XWI9-F1
#
_cell.length_a   1.000
_cell.length_b   1.000
_cell.length_c   1.000
_cell.angle_alpha   90.00
_cell.angle_beta   90.00
_cell.angle_gamma   90.00
#
_symmetry.space_group_name_H-M   'P 1'
#
loop_
_entity.id
_entity.type
_entity.pdbx_description
1 polymer ?
#
loop_
_entity_poly.entity_id
_entity_poly.type
_entity_poly.pdbx_seq_one_letter_code
_entity_poly.pdbx_strand_id
1 'polypeptide(L)'
;MDGRCQGRGRCGHLSRDRGAARIGAIDVDRPFVEFHRRSGTALAGLGLLTELRRTLDRLEGALAPEAYARGASWSEIGAELGISRQAAFMRHRVRATRVKQTDGDSPRPFC
;
A
#
# COMPACT_ATOMS: atom_id res chain seq x y z
N MET A 1 -21.11 -6.35 45.76
CA MET A 1 -21.00 -7.50 44.84
C MET A 1 -21.92 -7.19 43.67
N ASP A 2 -21.55 -6.27 42.79
CA ASP A 2 -20.76 -6.42 41.54
C ASP A 2 -21.74 -6.00 40.41
N GLY A 3 -21.62 -4.89 39.69
CA GLY A 3 -20.44 -4.11 39.36
C GLY A 3 -19.79 -4.63 38.06
N ARG A 4 -20.46 -4.52 36.91
CA ARG A 4 -19.80 -4.33 35.59
C ARG A 4 -20.76 -4.00 34.44
N CYS A 5 -20.98 -2.71 34.24
CA CYS A 5 -21.10 -2.13 32.89
C CYS A 5 -19.70 -1.68 32.46
N GLN A 6 -19.17 -2.21 31.35
CA GLN A 6 -17.98 -1.73 30.62
C GLN A 6 -18.05 -2.42 29.24
N GLY A 7 -18.53 -1.77 28.18
CA GLY A 7 -17.87 -0.60 27.60
C GLY A 7 -16.79 -1.07 26.62
N ARG A 8 -17.18 -1.76 25.53
CA ARG A 8 -16.25 -1.98 24.40
C ARG A 8 -16.11 -0.67 23.66
N GLY A 9 -15.16 0.12 24.16
CA GLY A 9 -14.79 1.43 23.66
C GLY A 9 -14.42 1.37 22.18
N ARG A 10 -14.95 2.35 21.44
CA ARG A 10 -14.34 2.86 20.23
C ARG A 10 -12.90 3.23 20.58
N CYS A 11 -11.92 2.55 19.99
CA CYS A 11 -10.57 3.10 19.98
C CYS A 11 -10.59 4.33 19.07
N GLY A 12 -10.55 5.49 19.72
CA GLY A 12 -10.33 6.77 19.08
C GLY A 12 -8.95 6.79 18.43
N HIS A 13 -8.96 7.15 17.15
CA HIS A 13 -8.22 8.29 16.62
C HIS A 13 -6.88 8.61 17.29
N LEU A 14 -5.80 8.11 16.68
CA LEU A 14 -4.61 8.91 16.46
C LEU A 14 -4.27 8.81 14.98
N SER A 15 -5.04 9.55 14.16
CA SER A 15 -4.58 9.94 12.83
C SER A 15 -3.30 10.75 13.02
N ARG A 16 -2.16 10.07 12.89
CA ARG A 16 -0.93 10.75 12.53
C ARG A 16 -1.08 11.11 11.07
N ASP A 17 -1.46 12.36 10.83
CA ASP A 17 -1.28 13.06 9.55
C ASP A 17 0.23 13.06 9.23
N ARG A 18 0.72 11.93 8.72
CA ARG A 18 1.98 11.89 7.98
C ARG A 18 1.57 12.13 6.55
N GLY A 19 1.76 13.37 6.08
CA GLY A 19 1.44 13.79 4.73
C GLY A 19 2.00 12.79 3.72
N ALA A 20 1.14 11.88 3.27
CA ALA A 20 1.40 11.06 2.11
C ALA A 20 1.56 12.03 0.96
N ALA A 21 2.72 12.04 0.33
CA ALA A 21 2.94 12.78 -0.89
C ALA A 21 2.00 12.19 -1.96
N ARG A 22 0.78 12.73 -2.03
CA ARG A 22 -0.18 12.35 -3.06
C ARG A 22 0.37 12.89 -4.37
N ILE A 23 0.73 12.00 -5.27
CA ILE A 23 0.92 12.35 -6.67
C ILE A 23 -0.47 12.81 -7.13
N GLY A 24 -0.65 14.12 -7.29
CA GLY A 24 -1.90 14.71 -7.77
C GLY A 24 -2.25 14.23 -9.17
N ALA A 25 -3.41 14.65 -9.68
CA ALA A 25 -3.78 14.38 -11.08
C ALA A 25 -2.66 14.87 -12.01
N ILE A 26 -1.93 13.94 -12.61
CA ILE A 26 -0.92 14.26 -13.62
C ILE A 26 -1.69 14.62 -14.89
N ASP A 27 -1.52 15.86 -15.37
CA ASP A 27 -1.87 16.20 -16.75
C ASP A 27 -0.99 15.34 -17.68
N VAL A 28 -1.63 14.41 -18.39
CA VAL A 28 -0.94 13.41 -19.22
C VAL A 28 -0.68 13.90 -20.65
N ASP A 29 -1.22 15.04 -21.07
CA ASP A 29 -1.12 15.48 -22.47
C ASP A 29 0.31 15.84 -22.86
N ARG A 30 1.01 16.62 -22.02
CA ARG A 30 2.42 16.97 -22.24
C ARG A 30 3.37 15.77 -22.05
N PRO A 31 3.23 14.93 -21.01
CA PRO A 31 4.01 13.69 -20.88
C PRO A 31 3.81 12.72 -22.05
N PHE A 32 2.62 12.66 -22.65
CA PHE A 32 2.32 11.72 -23.72
C PHE A 32 3.17 11.96 -24.97
N VAL A 33 3.30 13.22 -25.42
CA VAL A 33 4.09 13.55 -26.62
C VAL A 33 5.56 13.17 -26.45
N GLU A 34 6.14 13.45 -25.28
CA GLU A 34 7.53 13.09 -24.99
C GLU A 34 7.72 11.58 -24.86
N PHE A 35 6.82 10.92 -24.13
CA PHE A 35 6.86 9.48 -23.93
C PHE A 35 6.70 8.72 -25.25
N HIS A 36 5.75 9.13 -26.10
CA HIS A 36 5.54 8.55 -27.41
C HIS A 36 6.76 8.72 -28.32
N ARG A 37 7.38 9.91 -28.32
CA ARG A 37 8.63 10.14 -29.07
C ARG A 37 9.75 9.24 -28.58
N ARG A 38 9.91 9.08 -27.26
CA ARG A 38 10.93 8.19 -26.67
C ARG A 38 10.66 6.72 -26.96
N SER A 39 9.40 6.30 -26.97
CA SER A 39 9.02 4.90 -27.25
C SER A 39 9.07 4.57 -28.75
N GLY A 40 9.17 5.56 -29.63
CA GLY A 40 9.22 5.42 -31.08
C GLY A 40 7.86 5.09 -31.73
N THR A 41 7.08 4.19 -31.11
CA THR A 41 5.70 3.86 -31.53
C THR A 41 4.76 3.84 -30.32
N ALA A 42 3.45 3.97 -30.57
CA ALA A 42 2.43 3.88 -29.51
C ALA A 42 2.37 2.47 -28.90
N LEU A 43 2.52 1.43 -29.73
CA LEU A 43 2.55 0.04 -29.29
C LEU A 43 3.75 -0.24 -28.37
N ALA A 44 4.95 0.22 -28.73
CA ALA A 44 6.13 0.10 -27.87
C ALA A 44 5.94 0.87 -26.55
N GLY A 45 5.28 2.02 -26.59
CA GLY A 45 4.92 2.80 -25.40
C GLY A 45 4.01 2.01 -24.44
N LEU A 46 2.98 1.32 -24.95
CA LEU A 46 2.13 0.45 -24.14
C LEU A 46 2.92 -0.72 -23.51
N GLY A 47 3.89 -1.27 -24.23
CA GLY A 47 4.82 -2.28 -23.70
C GLY A 47 5.61 -1.75 -22.49
N LEU A 48 6.19 -0.55 -22.60
CA LEU A 48 6.91 0.11 -21.51
C LEU A 48 6.00 0.42 -20.31
N LEU A 49 4.78 0.91 -20.55
CA LEU A 49 3.80 1.14 -19.49
C LEU A 49 3.39 -0.15 -18.77
N THR A 50 3.32 -1.26 -19.51
CA THR A 50 3.03 -2.58 -18.93
C THR A 50 4.15 -3.01 -17.99
N GLU A 51 5.42 -2.85 -18.38
CA GLU A 51 6.56 -3.17 -17.53
C GLU A 51 6.66 -2.26 -16.30
N LEU A 52 6.35 -0.97 -16.45
CA LEU A 52 6.24 -0.05 -15.33
C LEU A 52 5.14 -0.50 -14.36
N ARG A 53 3.94 -0.83 -14.85
CA ARG A 53 2.83 -1.32 -14.02
C ARG A 53 3.21 -2.60 -13.27
N ARG A 54 3.84 -3.57 -13.94
CA ARG A 54 4.35 -4.80 -13.29
C ARG A 54 5.38 -4.51 -12.21
N THR A 55 6.21 -3.48 -12.40
CA THR A 55 7.19 -3.06 -11.40
C THR A 55 6.53 -2.40 -10.21
N LEU A 56 5.56 -1.52 -10.44
CA LEU A 56 4.73 -0.93 -9.39
C LEU A 56 3.94 -1.99 -8.62
N ASP A 57 3.36 -2.98 -9.29
CA ASP A 57 2.64 -4.10 -8.67
C ASP A 57 3.56 -4.94 -7.74
N ARG A 58 4.83 -5.10 -8.12
CA ARG A 58 5.84 -5.79 -7.29
C ARG A 58 6.20 -4.96 -6.07
N LEU A 59 6.42 -3.66 -6.23
CA LEU A 59 6.70 -2.74 -5.12
C LEU A 59 5.51 -2.65 -4.15
N GLU A 60 4.29 -2.48 -4.67
CA GLU A 60 3.05 -2.51 -3.88
C GLU A 60 2.94 -3.82 -3.10
N GLY A 61 3.25 -4.93 -3.77
CA GLY A 61 3.28 -6.27 -3.20
C GLY A 61 4.29 -6.51 -2.08
N ALA A 62 5.34 -5.69 -1.99
CA ALA A 62 6.35 -5.74 -0.92
C ALA A 62 6.00 -4.76 0.22
N LEU A 63 5.58 -3.53 -0.14
CA LEU A 63 5.26 -2.47 0.80
C LEU A 63 4.00 -2.76 1.63
N ALA A 64 2.95 -3.33 1.02
CA ALA A 64 1.70 -3.60 1.75
C ALA A 64 1.89 -4.64 2.89
N PRO A 65 2.57 -5.79 2.68
CA PRO A 65 2.97 -6.68 3.75
C PRO A 65 3.84 -6.01 4.83
N GLU A 66 4.83 -5.21 4.43
CA GLU A 66 5.72 -4.54 5.37
C GLU A 66 4.95 -3.53 6.24
N ALA A 67 4.06 -2.73 5.65
CA ALA A 67 3.19 -1.80 6.38
C ALA A 67 2.30 -2.54 7.38
N TYR A 68 1.72 -3.68 6.98
CA TYR A 68 0.92 -4.52 7.85
C TYR A 68 1.76 -5.10 9.01
N ALA A 69 2.97 -5.58 8.73
CA ALA A 69 3.90 -6.10 9.74
C ALA A 69 4.30 -5.02 10.76
N ARG A 70 4.42 -3.77 10.32
CA ARG A 70 4.67 -2.58 11.16
C ARG A 70 3.40 -2.06 11.89
N GLY A 71 2.28 -2.77 11.78
CA GLY A 71 1.05 -2.51 12.55
C GLY A 71 -0.03 -1.70 11.84
N ALA A 72 0.13 -1.36 10.57
CA ALA A 72 -0.93 -0.70 9.80
C ALA A 72 -2.12 -1.64 9.58
N SER A 73 -3.33 -1.10 9.67
CA SER A 73 -4.55 -1.84 9.37
C SER A 73 -4.81 -1.93 7.86
N TRP A 74 -5.55 -2.95 7.42
CA TRP A 74 -5.97 -3.08 6.02
C TRP A 74 -6.83 -1.92 5.51
N SER A 75 -7.50 -1.19 6.42
CA SER A 75 -8.24 0.03 6.08
C SER A 75 -7.30 1.18 5.75
N GLU A 76 -6.24 1.38 6.54
CA GLU A 76 -5.25 2.43 6.29
C GLU A 76 -4.47 2.14 5.00
N ILE A 77 -4.04 0.89 4.82
CA ILE A 77 -3.36 0.46 3.58
C ILE A 77 -4.26 0.68 2.36
N GLY A 78 -5.56 0.34 2.45
CA GLY A 78 -6.51 0.57 1.37
C GLY A 78 -6.69 2.06 1.05
N ALA A 79 -6.78 2.91 2.07
CA ALA A 79 -6.90 4.36 1.91
C ALA A 79 -5.70 4.96 1.17
N GLU A 80 -4.47 4.55 1.51
CA GLU A 80 -3.25 5.02 0.84
C GLU A 80 -3.16 4.53 -0.62
N LEU A 81 -3.62 3.31 -0.89
CA LEU A 81 -3.66 2.75 -2.24
C LEU A 81 -4.85 3.27 -3.09
N GLY A 82 -5.77 4.03 -2.49
CA GLY A 82 -6.98 4.50 -3.16
C GLY A 82 -7.98 3.38 -3.48
N ILE A 83 -7.96 2.28 -2.74
CA ILE A 83 -8.84 1.11 -2.93
C ILE A 83 -9.63 0.79 -1.66
N SER A 84 -10.69 -0.01 -1.79
CA SER A 84 -11.45 -0.45 -0.62
C SER A 84 -10.61 -1.37 0.28
N ARG A 85 -10.91 -1.37 1.59
CA ARG A 85 -10.31 -2.30 2.56
C ARG A 85 -10.37 -3.76 2.09
N GLN A 86 -11.50 -4.17 1.51
CA GLN A 86 -11.69 -5.54 1.03
C GLN A 86 -10.78 -5.85 -0.17
N ALA A 87 -10.62 -4.90 -1.09
CA ALA A 87 -9.70 -5.04 -2.21
C ALA A 87 -8.24 -5.16 -1.72
N ALA A 88 -7.83 -4.31 -0.76
CA ALA A 88 -6.50 -4.38 -0.16
C ALA A 88 -6.23 -5.74 0.50
N PHE A 89 -7.17 -6.22 1.32
CA PHE A 89 -7.06 -7.53 1.97
C PHE A 89 -6.97 -8.66 0.94
N MET A 90 -7.85 -8.69 -0.07
CA MET A 90 -7.85 -9.76 -1.08
C MET A 90 -6.55 -9.78 -1.90
N ARG A 91 -6.03 -8.60 -2.27
CA ARG A 91 -4.82 -8.46 -3.09
C ARG A 91 -3.55 -8.88 -2.34
N HIS A 92 -3.48 -8.59 -1.03
CA HIS A 92 -2.21 -8.66 -0.28
C HIS A 92 -2.16 -9.69 0.85
N ARG A 93 -3.29 -10.29 1.26
CA ARG A 93 -3.32 -11.24 2.40
C ARG A 93 -2.32 -12.39 2.30
N VAL A 94 -2.15 -12.97 1.11
CA VAL A 94 -1.27 -14.13 0.89
C VAL A 94 0.21 -13.77 1.07
N ARG A 95 0.59 -12.53 0.71
CA ARG A 95 1.96 -12.03 0.83
C ARG A 95 2.25 -11.58 2.26
N ALA A 96 1.27 -10.95 2.92
CA ALA A 96 1.38 -10.54 4.32
C ALA A 96 1.55 -11.72 5.30
N THR A 97 0.91 -12.86 5.02
CA THR A 97 1.10 -14.07 5.84
C THR A 97 2.53 -14.62 5.77
N ARG A 98 3.25 -14.41 4.65
CA ARG A 98 4.63 -14.89 4.48
C ARG A 98 5.64 -14.00 5.22
N VAL A 99 5.48 -12.68 5.19
CA VAL A 99 6.37 -11.74 5.91
C VAL A 99 6.33 -11.95 7.42
N LYS A 100 5.15 -12.24 7.98
CA LYS A 100 5.02 -12.53 9.42
C LYS A 100 5.83 -13.75 9.88
N GLN A 101 6.20 -14.67 8.98
CA GLN A 101 7.01 -15.84 9.29
C GLN A 101 8.51 -15.52 9.35
N THR A 102 8.99 -14.58 8.54
CA THR A 102 10.42 -14.19 8.50
C THR A 102 10.80 -13.30 9.67
N ASP A 103 9.86 -12.50 10.19
CA ASP A 103 10.08 -11.64 11.37
C ASP A 103 10.10 -12.43 12.70
N GLY A 104 9.81 -13.73 12.66
CA GLY A 104 9.90 -14.64 13.81
C GLY A 104 11.33 -15.07 14.16
N ASP A 105 12.32 -14.80 13.30
CA ASP A 105 13.72 -15.22 13.46
C ASP A 105 14.70 -14.04 13.59
N SER A 106 14.25 -12.90 14.14
CA SER A 106 15.12 -11.76 14.41
C SER A 106 15.11 -11.36 15.89
N PRO A 107 16.29 -11.29 16.55
CA PRO A 107 16.38 -10.98 17.97
C PRO A 107 16.01 -9.51 18.17
N ARG A 108 15.03 -9.25 19.03
CA ARG A 108 14.75 -7.88 19.51
C ARG A 108 15.94 -7.41 20.36
N PRO A 109 16.56 -6.28 20.03
CA PRO A 109 16.50 -5.12 20.93
C PRO A 109 16.35 -3.80 20.11
N PHE A 110 15.90 -2.66 20.63
CA PHE A 110 16.32 -1.98 21.85
C PHE A 110 15.18 -1.13 22.45
N CYS A 111 15.16 -1.09 23.80
CA CYS A 111 14.67 0.05 24.56
C CYS A 111 15.61 1.25 24.37
#